data_AF-A0A7W7HLS0-F1
#
_entry.id   AF-A0A7W7HLS0-F1
#
_cell.length_a   1.000
_cell.length_b   1.000
_cell.length_c   1.000
_cell.angle_alpha   90.00
_cell.angle_beta   90.00
_cell.angle_gamma   90.00
#
_symmetry.space_group_name_H-M   'P 1'
#
loop_
_entity.id
_entity.type
_entity.pdbx_description
1 polymer ?
#
loop_
_entity_poly.entity_id
_entity_poly.type
_entity_poly.pdbx_seq_one_letter_code
_entity_poly.pdbx_strand_id
1 'polypeptide(L)'
;MSDRTVSEPEASDGPAWRKSLGLSLGEHNGVSGILPLTVVVEEITEWVELASGIDAWKKGANRQSLQLDLDESAGAVGPALSSHIAGRFTVFRAALNRLCTAGSPVLSQSPGTREGAVWTDLLSTGRELLEQLDSDAAVHASWDDLVAAARDRAQARREYRPITELLFDQLRRRGLNPKWTFRELVRIVAFDQVRAGGDDPSLDQGLSRARAVVGTPAPVEPTVVWLGYQGQLHIHLTAGRVSFYSANWAVPNARDGGQDFPHRAELTALIEENPIFRVADLADEESDVDTLVRVDLGDTAPGDPVARAADIVDTILTVSIHYAGGTRLQLAQYGVVRSGRPGAFGLYGAGITADAVQQHGPRIADALARAELPRFLAAAITVQTTADHPFYAVHREAGFADDQRRPAQQPVGTCRMQGVRLSRRRRRPFLRSAGVPAPRSPRVGRRRFRSTAE
;
A
#
# COMPACT_ATOMS: atom_id res chain seq x y z
N MET A 1 17.46 -21.32 1.64
CA MET A 1 18.05 -20.67 0.45
C MET A 1 19.01 -19.62 0.96
N SER A 2 20.31 -19.81 0.73
CA SER A 2 21.33 -18.86 1.18
C SER A 2 21.29 -17.62 0.29
N ASP A 3 21.05 -16.46 0.88
CA ASP A 3 21.36 -15.16 0.27
C ASP A 3 22.86 -15.16 -0.03
N ARG A 4 23.20 -15.52 -1.27
CA ARG A 4 24.54 -15.31 -1.80
C ARG A 4 24.61 -13.81 -2.02
N THR A 5 25.03 -13.09 -0.98
CA THR A 5 25.50 -11.71 -1.10
C THR A 5 26.35 -11.66 -2.35
N VAL A 6 25.92 -10.84 -3.32
CA VAL A 6 26.65 -10.60 -4.56
C VAL A 6 27.99 -10.01 -4.13
N SER A 7 28.98 -10.89 -3.89
CA SER A 7 30.36 -10.49 -3.72
C SER A 7 30.70 -9.66 -4.94
N GLU A 8 31.31 -8.48 -4.71
CA GLU A 8 31.66 -7.55 -5.77
C GLU A 8 32.19 -8.32 -6.98
N PRO A 9 31.53 -8.24 -8.14
CA PRO A 9 31.98 -8.98 -9.30
C PRO A 9 33.40 -8.52 -9.62
N GLU A 10 34.33 -9.48 -9.60
CA GLU A 10 35.68 -9.33 -10.15
C GLU A 10 35.56 -8.61 -11.50
N ALA A 11 36.44 -7.64 -11.73
CA ALA A 11 36.43 -6.72 -12.87
C ALA A 11 36.20 -7.48 -14.18
N SER A 12 34.96 -7.54 -14.65
CA SER A 12 34.66 -8.07 -15.97
C SER A 12 35.01 -6.99 -17.00
N ASP A 13 35.70 -7.37 -18.07
CA ASP A 13 36.09 -6.51 -19.21
C ASP A 13 34.90 -5.91 -19.98
N GLY A 14 33.69 -5.94 -19.42
CA GLY A 14 32.49 -5.37 -19.99
C GLY A 14 32.45 -3.83 -19.94
N PRO A 15 31.70 -3.18 -20.84
CA PRO A 15 31.60 -1.73 -20.84
C PRO A 15 30.96 -1.23 -19.53
N ALA A 16 31.56 -0.21 -18.91
CA ALA A 16 31.19 0.32 -17.59
C ALA A 16 29.70 0.64 -17.40
N TRP A 17 28.98 0.98 -18.48
CA TRP A 17 27.55 1.24 -18.41
C TRP A 17 26.71 0.01 -18.04
N ARG A 18 27.19 -1.22 -18.29
CA ARG A 18 26.52 -2.46 -17.84
C ARG A 18 26.46 -2.54 -16.32
N LYS A 19 27.54 -2.14 -15.64
CA LYS A 19 27.56 -2.05 -14.17
C LYS A 19 26.56 -1.00 -13.70
N SER A 20 26.46 0.14 -14.39
CA SER A 20 25.44 1.15 -14.10
C SER A 20 24.02 0.61 -14.26
N LEU A 21 23.73 -0.11 -15.35
CA LEU A 21 22.42 -0.73 -15.59
C LEU A 21 22.08 -1.77 -14.52
N GLY A 22 23.02 -2.68 -14.21
CA GLY A 22 22.85 -3.67 -13.15
C GLY A 22 22.67 -3.04 -11.78
N LEU A 23 23.39 -1.95 -11.49
CA LEU A 23 23.19 -1.16 -10.28
C LEU A 23 21.79 -0.56 -10.29
N SER A 24 21.34 0.12 -11.35
CA SER A 24 20.00 0.74 -11.43
C SER A 24 18.87 -0.24 -11.15
N LEU A 25 19.00 -1.49 -11.64
CA LEU A 25 18.07 -2.59 -11.38
C LEU A 25 18.18 -3.18 -9.96
N GLY A 26 19.17 -2.77 -9.15
CA GLY A 26 19.34 -3.21 -7.78
C GLY A 26 18.29 -2.65 -6.82
N GLU A 27 17.85 -3.49 -5.88
CA GLU A 27 16.88 -3.14 -4.83
C GLU A 27 17.42 -2.07 -3.84
N HIS A 28 18.74 -1.91 -3.74
CA HIS A 28 19.40 -1.03 -2.76
C HIS A 28 19.57 0.43 -3.18
N ASN A 29 19.12 0.80 -4.38
CA ASN A 29 19.12 2.22 -4.76
C ASN A 29 17.91 2.90 -4.13
N GLY A 30 18.14 4.04 -3.49
CA GLY A 30 17.11 4.80 -2.79
C GLY A 30 15.84 5.06 -3.60
N VAL A 31 14.76 5.39 -2.89
CA VAL A 31 13.45 5.71 -3.48
C VAL A 31 13.55 7.06 -4.20
N SER A 32 13.02 7.16 -5.43
CA SER A 32 12.93 8.45 -6.12
C SER A 32 12.03 9.42 -5.36
N GLY A 33 12.29 10.72 -5.53
CA GLY A 33 11.33 11.76 -5.14
C GLY A 33 10.16 11.88 -6.12
N ILE A 34 10.27 11.30 -7.32
CA ILE A 34 9.27 11.39 -8.40
C ILE A 34 8.50 10.07 -8.45
N LEU A 35 7.18 10.15 -8.42
CA LEU A 35 6.31 8.98 -8.51
C LEU A 35 6.32 8.40 -9.95
N PRO A 36 6.11 7.08 -10.12
CA PRO A 36 5.86 6.51 -11.43
C PRO A 36 4.64 7.15 -12.11
N LEU A 37 4.73 7.42 -13.42
CA LEU A 37 3.62 8.00 -14.17
C LEU A 37 2.33 7.18 -14.06
N THR A 38 2.43 5.85 -14.05
CA THR A 38 1.31 4.94 -13.81
C THR A 38 0.64 5.18 -12.45
N VAL A 39 1.42 5.36 -11.38
CA VAL A 39 0.91 5.65 -10.03
C VAL A 39 0.21 6.99 -9.99
N VAL A 40 0.78 8.05 -10.60
CA VAL A 40 0.14 9.38 -10.60
C VAL A 40 -1.17 9.39 -11.38
N VAL A 41 -1.22 8.73 -12.54
CA VAL A 41 -2.46 8.63 -13.33
C VAL A 41 -3.53 7.86 -12.55
N GLU A 42 -3.15 6.75 -11.91
CA GLU A 42 -4.05 5.97 -11.05
C GLU A 42 -4.55 6.79 -9.86
N GLU A 43 -3.67 7.46 -9.12
CA GLU A 43 -4.03 8.32 -7.99
C GLU A 43 -5.02 9.41 -8.41
N ILE A 44 -4.79 10.07 -9.55
CA ILE A 44 -5.73 11.08 -10.07
C ILE A 44 -7.10 10.45 -10.34
N THR A 45 -7.15 9.25 -10.96
CA THR A 45 -8.42 8.56 -11.21
C THR A 45 -9.11 8.11 -9.92
N GLU A 46 -8.37 7.60 -8.95
CA GLU A 46 -8.89 7.21 -7.64
C GLU A 46 -9.42 8.43 -6.87
N TRP A 47 -8.76 9.58 -6.94
CA TRP A 47 -9.28 10.82 -6.37
C TRP A 47 -10.61 11.24 -7.01
N VAL A 48 -10.80 10.99 -8.31
CA VAL A 48 -12.08 11.22 -9.00
C VAL A 48 -13.14 10.23 -8.57
N GLU A 49 -12.79 9.00 -8.19
CA GLU A 49 -13.77 7.99 -7.77
C GLU A 49 -14.10 8.06 -6.27
N LEU A 50 -13.10 8.28 -5.43
CA LEU A 50 -13.15 7.99 -3.99
C LEU A 50 -13.08 9.22 -3.10
N ALA A 51 -12.49 10.34 -3.57
CA ALA A 51 -12.21 11.49 -2.69
C ALA A 51 -13.53 12.05 -2.10
N SER A 52 -13.77 11.67 -0.84
CA SER A 52 -14.98 11.95 -0.07
C SER A 52 -14.80 13.26 0.68
N GLY A 53 -15.15 14.35 0.00
CA GLY A 53 -15.14 15.67 0.58
C GLY A 53 -15.45 16.71 -0.46
N ILE A 54 -16.45 17.55 -0.19
CA ILE A 54 -16.84 18.69 -1.04
C ILE A 54 -15.63 19.60 -1.34
N ASP A 55 -14.59 19.54 -0.51
CA ASP A 55 -13.39 20.37 -0.63
C ASP A 55 -12.20 19.71 -1.36
N ALA A 56 -12.22 18.39 -1.59
CA ALA A 56 -11.04 17.68 -2.13
C ALA A 56 -10.63 18.25 -3.50
N TRP A 57 -11.61 18.41 -4.39
CA TRP A 57 -11.43 19.00 -5.72
C TRP A 57 -11.62 20.51 -5.74
N LYS A 58 -12.28 21.11 -4.74
CA LYS A 58 -12.50 22.57 -4.67
C LYS A 58 -11.23 23.34 -4.32
N LYS A 59 -10.37 22.78 -3.46
CA LYS A 59 -9.09 23.40 -3.08
C LYS A 59 -8.13 23.44 -4.26
N GLY A 60 -7.77 24.66 -4.70
CA GLY A 60 -6.83 24.87 -5.81
C GLY A 60 -5.47 24.23 -5.57
N ALA A 61 -4.98 24.26 -4.33
CA ALA A 61 -3.69 23.66 -3.95
C ALA A 61 -3.61 22.15 -4.24
N ASN A 62 -4.69 21.40 -3.97
CA ASN A 62 -4.72 19.95 -4.25
C ASN A 62 -4.60 19.69 -5.77
N ARG A 63 -5.33 20.46 -6.57
CA ARG A 63 -5.28 20.33 -8.04
C ARG A 63 -3.92 20.70 -8.60
N GLN A 64 -3.30 21.75 -8.06
CA GLN A 64 -1.94 22.15 -8.44
C GLN A 64 -0.90 21.09 -8.04
N SER A 65 -1.06 20.44 -6.89
CA SER A 65 -0.20 19.31 -6.49
C SER A 65 -0.29 18.16 -7.49
N LEU A 66 -1.50 17.68 -7.80
CA LEU A 66 -1.69 16.59 -8.76
C LEU A 66 -1.16 16.94 -10.17
N GLN A 67 -1.28 18.19 -10.60
CA GLN A 67 -0.71 18.66 -11.87
C GLN A 67 0.82 18.67 -11.82
N LEU A 68 1.43 19.11 -10.72
CA LEU A 68 2.87 19.10 -10.53
C LEU A 68 3.40 17.67 -10.56
N ASP A 69 2.78 16.76 -9.80
CA ASP A 69 3.18 15.35 -9.76
C ASP A 69 3.10 14.72 -11.16
N LEU A 70 2.07 15.06 -11.94
CA LEU A 70 1.91 14.60 -13.32
C LEU A 70 3.00 15.16 -14.24
N ASP A 71 3.30 16.46 -14.16
CA ASP A 71 4.32 17.11 -14.99
C ASP A 71 5.73 16.61 -14.65
N GLU A 72 6.04 16.41 -13.36
CA GLU A 72 7.31 15.83 -12.90
C GLU A 72 7.47 14.39 -13.39
N SER A 73 6.43 13.55 -13.23
CA SER A 73 6.45 12.16 -13.68
C SER A 73 6.59 12.05 -15.19
N ALA A 74 5.85 12.87 -15.95
CA ALA A 74 5.94 12.89 -17.41
C ALA A 74 7.30 13.42 -17.91
N GLY A 75 7.90 14.38 -17.20
CA GLY A 75 9.24 14.90 -17.49
C GLY A 75 10.38 13.93 -17.16
N ALA A 76 10.12 12.96 -16.28
CA ALA A 76 11.08 11.93 -15.89
C ALA A 76 11.07 10.69 -16.80
N VAL A 77 10.07 10.56 -17.67
CA VAL A 77 9.97 9.50 -18.68
C VAL A 77 10.98 9.73 -19.80
N GLY A 78 11.55 8.64 -20.33
CA GLY A 78 12.47 8.70 -21.46
C GLY A 78 11.80 8.98 -22.81
N PRO A 79 12.59 9.32 -23.84
CA PRO A 79 12.06 9.72 -25.14
C PRO A 79 11.27 8.62 -25.87
N ALA A 80 11.65 7.35 -25.75
CA ALA A 80 10.96 6.26 -26.41
C ALA A 80 9.55 6.10 -25.87
N LEU A 81 9.40 6.03 -24.54
CA LEU A 81 8.09 5.92 -23.92
C LEU A 81 7.26 7.19 -24.11
N SER A 82 7.88 8.37 -23.98
CA SER A 82 7.20 9.66 -24.19
C SER A 82 6.59 9.74 -25.59
N SER A 83 7.34 9.33 -26.62
CA SER A 83 6.84 9.28 -27.99
C SER A 83 5.70 8.28 -28.16
N HIS A 84 5.77 7.12 -27.51
CA HIS A 84 4.73 6.09 -27.59
C HIS A 84 3.41 6.57 -26.98
N ILE A 85 3.45 7.20 -25.81
CA ILE A 85 2.24 7.61 -25.06
C ILE A 85 1.72 9.01 -25.41
N ALA A 86 2.45 9.78 -26.23
CA ALA A 86 2.20 11.21 -26.47
C ALA A 86 0.72 11.54 -26.78
N GLY A 87 0.07 10.72 -27.61
CA GLY A 87 -1.34 10.89 -27.99
C GLY A 87 -2.28 10.78 -26.78
N ARG A 88 -2.28 9.63 -26.09
CA ARG A 88 -3.19 9.42 -24.93
C ARG A 88 -2.85 10.34 -23.78
N PHE A 89 -1.57 10.60 -23.53
CA PHE A 89 -1.14 11.52 -22.49
C PHE A 89 -1.66 12.95 -22.73
N THR A 90 -1.62 13.43 -23.98
CA THR A 90 -2.17 14.74 -24.34
C THR A 90 -3.67 14.83 -24.09
N VAL A 91 -4.43 13.80 -24.45
CA VAL A 91 -5.88 13.73 -24.24
C VAL A 91 -6.21 13.70 -22.74
N PHE A 92 -5.54 12.86 -21.96
CA PHE A 92 -5.69 12.79 -20.52
C PHE A 92 -5.38 14.14 -19.84
N ARG A 93 -4.25 14.76 -20.17
CA ARG A 93 -3.88 16.08 -19.63
C ARG A 93 -4.90 17.16 -19.98
N ALA A 94 -5.46 17.11 -21.18
CA ALA A 94 -6.54 18.03 -21.56
C ALA A 94 -7.81 17.79 -20.73
N ALA A 95 -8.19 16.54 -20.47
CA ALA A 95 -9.34 16.20 -19.62
C ALA A 95 -9.10 16.67 -18.17
N LEU A 96 -7.91 16.45 -17.62
CA LEU A 96 -7.54 16.92 -16.28
C LEU A 96 -7.63 18.44 -16.19
N ASN A 97 -7.10 19.16 -17.18
CA ASN A 97 -7.18 20.62 -17.22
C ASN A 97 -8.62 21.14 -17.30
N ARG A 98 -9.50 20.45 -18.06
CA ARG A 98 -10.94 20.78 -18.07
C ARG A 98 -11.56 20.60 -16.68
N LEU A 99 -11.22 19.53 -15.96
CA LEU A 99 -11.68 19.35 -14.59
C LEU A 99 -11.12 20.43 -13.66
N CYS A 100 -9.82 20.72 -13.71
CA CYS A 100 -9.17 21.66 -12.81
C CYS A 100 -9.67 23.11 -12.95
N THR A 101 -10.22 23.44 -14.13
CA THR A 101 -10.82 24.75 -14.45
C THR A 101 -12.35 24.76 -14.33
N ALA A 102 -12.97 23.63 -13.96
CA ALA A 102 -14.41 23.54 -13.80
C ALA A 102 -14.93 24.44 -12.67
N GLY A 103 -16.18 24.89 -12.81
CA GLY A 103 -16.82 25.73 -11.81
C GLY A 103 -17.08 25.01 -10.49
N SER A 104 -17.24 25.78 -9.41
CA SER A 104 -17.56 25.22 -8.07
C SER A 104 -18.77 24.27 -8.04
N PRO A 105 -19.84 24.43 -8.84
CA PRO A 105 -20.95 23.47 -8.83
C PRO A 105 -20.53 22.07 -9.24
N VAL A 106 -19.59 21.94 -10.18
CA VAL A 106 -19.03 20.66 -10.61
C VAL A 106 -18.12 20.11 -9.52
N LEU A 107 -17.11 20.89 -9.09
CA LEU A 107 -16.07 20.42 -8.16
C LEU A 107 -16.58 20.05 -6.76
N SER A 108 -17.77 20.56 -6.37
CA SER A 108 -18.42 20.24 -5.11
C SER A 108 -19.23 18.93 -5.13
N GLN A 109 -19.33 18.24 -6.28
CA GLN A 109 -20.08 16.99 -6.38
C GLN A 109 -19.40 15.87 -5.57
N SER A 110 -20.19 15.22 -4.71
CA SER A 110 -19.75 14.08 -3.91
C SER A 110 -19.47 12.85 -4.79
N PRO A 111 -18.57 11.96 -4.37
CA PRO A 111 -18.46 10.62 -4.95
C PRO A 111 -19.83 9.95 -5.12
N GLY A 112 -20.03 9.23 -6.23
CA GLY A 112 -21.31 8.62 -6.58
C GLY A 112 -22.36 9.53 -7.23
N THR A 113 -22.14 10.85 -7.25
CA THR A 113 -23.01 11.83 -7.98
C THR A 113 -22.33 12.48 -9.18
N ARG A 114 -21.10 12.06 -9.49
CA ARG A 114 -20.22 12.59 -10.53
C ARG A 114 -20.56 12.00 -11.90
N GLU A 115 -21.72 12.36 -12.42
CA GLU A 115 -22.22 11.84 -13.72
C GLU A 115 -21.86 12.75 -14.91
N GLY A 116 -21.36 13.95 -14.65
CA GLY A 116 -21.03 14.93 -15.69
C GLY A 116 -19.84 14.50 -16.55
N ALA A 117 -19.87 14.88 -17.84
CA ALA A 117 -18.86 14.52 -18.85
C ALA A 117 -17.41 14.82 -18.41
N VAL A 118 -17.19 15.90 -17.66
CA VAL A 118 -15.84 16.25 -17.18
C VAL A 118 -15.22 15.21 -16.25
N TRP A 119 -16.04 14.49 -15.48
CA TRP A 119 -15.58 13.41 -14.60
C TRP A 119 -15.38 12.12 -15.39
N THR A 120 -16.38 11.75 -16.20
CA THR A 120 -16.33 10.51 -16.98
C THR A 120 -15.26 10.54 -18.06
N ASP A 121 -15.03 11.69 -18.70
CA ASP A 121 -13.93 11.92 -19.65
C ASP A 121 -12.57 11.69 -18.97
N LEU A 122 -12.35 12.26 -17.78
CA LEU A 122 -11.08 12.12 -17.08
C LEU A 122 -10.84 10.67 -16.67
N LEU A 123 -11.87 9.98 -16.17
CA LEU A 123 -11.78 8.55 -15.85
C LEU A 123 -11.51 7.70 -17.08
N SER A 124 -12.23 7.92 -18.19
CA SER A 124 -12.05 7.17 -19.43
C SER A 124 -10.64 7.35 -19.99
N THR A 125 -10.20 8.61 -20.11
CA THR A 125 -8.89 8.93 -20.67
C THR A 125 -7.74 8.51 -19.76
N GLY A 126 -7.95 8.51 -18.44
CA GLY A 126 -7.01 7.94 -17.46
C GLY A 126 -6.85 6.43 -17.62
N ARG A 127 -7.97 5.70 -17.72
CA ARG A 127 -7.95 4.25 -17.97
C ARG A 127 -7.30 3.89 -19.30
N GLU A 128 -7.61 4.63 -20.37
CA GLU A 128 -6.97 4.44 -21.68
C GLU A 128 -5.45 4.71 -21.65
N LEU A 129 -5.01 5.70 -20.86
CA LEU A 129 -3.58 5.97 -20.69
C LEU A 129 -2.89 4.87 -19.88
N LEU A 130 -3.51 4.40 -18.80
CA LEU A 130 -3.00 3.27 -18.01
C LEU A 130 -2.90 2.00 -18.85
N GLU A 131 -3.93 1.67 -19.63
CA GLU A 131 -3.91 0.54 -20.56
C GLU A 131 -2.77 0.68 -21.59
N GLN A 132 -2.54 1.90 -22.11
CA GLN A 132 -1.41 2.12 -23.01
C GLN A 132 -0.06 1.97 -22.29
N LEU A 133 0.07 2.44 -21.06
CA LEU A 133 1.28 2.29 -20.23
C LEU A 133 1.57 0.82 -19.87
N ASP A 134 0.55 -0.02 -19.76
CA ASP A 134 0.67 -1.46 -19.49
C ASP A 134 0.90 -2.30 -20.76
N SER A 135 0.82 -1.69 -21.95
CA SER A 135 1.06 -2.39 -23.22
C SER A 135 2.50 -2.88 -23.36
N ASP A 136 2.70 -4.01 -24.04
CA ASP A 136 4.03 -4.57 -24.33
C ASP A 136 4.95 -3.53 -24.97
N ALA A 137 4.42 -2.69 -25.87
CA ALA A 137 5.17 -1.63 -26.52
C ALA A 137 5.65 -0.54 -25.55
N ALA A 138 4.83 -0.17 -24.55
CA ALA A 138 5.22 0.79 -23.53
C ALA A 138 6.29 0.21 -22.60
N VAL A 139 6.15 -1.04 -22.17
CA VAL A 139 7.17 -1.70 -21.31
C VAL A 139 8.50 -1.86 -22.03
N HIS A 140 8.46 -2.24 -23.31
CA HIS A 140 9.64 -2.25 -24.16
C HIS A 140 10.27 -0.86 -24.29
N ALA A 141 9.46 0.19 -24.47
CA ALA A 141 9.96 1.56 -24.57
C ALA A 141 10.62 2.03 -23.27
N SER A 142 10.03 1.73 -22.10
CA SER A 142 10.64 2.01 -20.79
C SER A 142 11.98 1.30 -20.62
N TRP A 143 12.08 0.04 -21.07
CA TRP A 143 13.33 -0.71 -21.05
C TRP A 143 14.37 -0.10 -22.00
N ASP A 144 13.97 0.24 -23.22
CA ASP A 144 14.84 0.84 -24.23
C ASP A 144 15.37 2.20 -23.73
N ASP A 145 14.54 3.00 -23.06
CA ASP A 145 14.92 4.25 -22.39
C ASP A 145 15.91 4.03 -21.24
N LEU A 146 15.69 3.00 -20.40
CA LEU A 146 16.61 2.66 -19.31
C LEU A 146 17.99 2.23 -19.84
N VAL A 147 18.03 1.42 -20.91
CA VAL A 147 19.27 1.00 -21.56
C VAL A 147 19.97 2.20 -22.21
N ALA A 148 19.23 3.08 -22.89
CA ALA A 148 19.78 4.30 -23.48
C ALA A 148 20.37 5.23 -22.42
N ALA A 149 19.66 5.45 -21.31
CA ALA A 149 20.12 6.25 -20.18
C ALA A 149 21.40 5.67 -19.55
N ALA A 150 21.47 4.34 -19.39
CA ALA A 150 22.67 3.69 -18.87
C ALA A 150 23.87 3.87 -19.82
N ARG A 151 23.66 3.75 -21.15
CA ARG A 151 24.71 3.92 -22.17
C ARG A 151 25.27 5.34 -22.24
N ASP A 152 24.46 6.35 -21.92
CA ASP A 152 24.86 7.75 -21.99
C ASP A 152 25.80 8.14 -20.83
N ARG A 153 27.10 8.20 -21.13
CA ARG A 153 28.14 8.60 -20.18
C ARG A 153 28.03 10.06 -19.73
N ALA A 154 27.39 10.94 -20.50
CA ALA A 154 27.17 12.32 -20.09
C ALA A 154 26.11 12.42 -18.99
N GLN A 155 25.29 11.37 -18.82
CA GLN A 155 24.22 11.30 -17.84
C GLN A 155 24.59 10.53 -16.57
N ALA A 156 25.87 10.21 -16.33
CA ALA A 156 26.32 9.48 -15.13
C ALA A 156 25.96 10.13 -13.77
N ARG A 157 25.42 11.36 -13.79
CA ARG A 157 24.90 12.09 -12.61
C ARG A 157 23.37 12.25 -12.59
N ARG A 158 22.66 11.77 -13.61
CA ARG A 158 21.19 11.90 -13.71
C ARG A 158 20.55 10.72 -12.98
N GLU A 159 19.48 10.99 -12.25
CA GLU A 159 18.69 9.93 -11.62
C GLU A 159 17.86 9.21 -12.68
N TYR A 160 18.30 8.04 -13.14
CA TYR A 160 17.50 7.12 -13.99
C TYR A 160 16.52 6.26 -13.16
N ARG A 161 16.42 6.57 -11.86
CA ARG A 161 15.55 5.90 -10.92
C ARG A 161 14.06 6.02 -11.29
N PRO A 162 13.52 7.18 -11.73
CA PRO A 162 12.12 7.27 -12.13
C PRO A 162 11.74 6.30 -13.26
N ILE A 163 12.63 6.14 -14.28
CA ILE A 163 12.40 5.18 -15.38
C ILE A 163 12.39 3.75 -14.84
N THR A 164 13.29 3.44 -13.91
CA THR A 164 13.39 2.12 -13.27
C THR A 164 12.14 1.82 -12.42
N GLU A 165 11.68 2.78 -11.62
CA GLU A 165 10.48 2.62 -10.78
C GLU A 165 9.20 2.53 -11.61
N LEU A 166 9.13 3.26 -12.73
CA LEU A 166 8.05 3.10 -13.71
C LEU A 166 8.05 1.70 -14.33
N LEU A 167 9.21 1.20 -14.79
CA LEU A 167 9.32 -0.15 -15.32
C LEU A 167 8.94 -1.20 -14.26
N PHE A 168 9.36 -1.00 -13.02
CA PHE A 168 8.99 -1.88 -11.89
C PHE A 168 7.47 -1.91 -11.70
N ASP A 169 6.80 -0.75 -11.71
CA ASP A 169 5.36 -0.67 -11.56
C ASP A 169 4.61 -1.30 -12.76
N GLN A 170 5.07 -1.05 -13.99
CA GLN A 170 4.50 -1.67 -15.20
C GLN A 170 4.57 -3.20 -15.15
N LEU A 171 5.71 -3.77 -14.71
CA LEU A 171 5.84 -5.22 -14.58
C LEU A 171 4.94 -5.79 -13.49
N ARG A 172 4.79 -5.06 -12.37
CA ARG A 172 3.86 -5.42 -11.29
C ARG A 172 2.41 -5.44 -11.78
N ARG A 173 1.98 -4.41 -12.52
CA ARG A 173 0.63 -4.33 -13.11
C ARG A 173 0.34 -5.48 -14.08
N ARG A 174 1.37 -5.92 -14.81
CA ARG A 174 1.32 -7.07 -15.72
C ARG A 174 1.46 -8.42 -15.02
N GLY A 175 1.40 -8.43 -13.68
CA GLY A 175 1.39 -9.62 -12.84
C GLY A 175 2.73 -10.32 -12.70
N LEU A 176 3.83 -9.69 -13.11
CA LEU A 176 5.17 -10.22 -12.87
C LEU A 176 5.61 -9.88 -11.45
N ASN A 177 6.45 -10.72 -10.86
CA ASN A 177 7.18 -10.35 -9.66
C ASN A 177 8.37 -9.47 -10.08
N PRO A 178 8.34 -8.16 -9.83
CA PRO A 178 9.35 -7.26 -10.38
C PRO A 178 10.72 -7.48 -9.73
N LYS A 179 10.80 -7.86 -8.44
CA LYS A 179 12.07 -8.21 -7.76
C LYS A 179 12.74 -9.40 -8.45
N TRP A 180 12.00 -10.48 -8.70
CA TRP A 180 12.52 -11.66 -9.39
C TRP A 180 12.87 -11.35 -10.85
N THR A 181 12.01 -10.63 -11.54
CA THR A 181 12.22 -10.22 -12.94
C THR A 181 13.51 -9.41 -13.06
N PHE A 182 13.74 -8.43 -12.17
CA PHE A 182 14.95 -7.61 -12.18
C PHE A 182 16.21 -8.43 -11.88
N ARG A 183 16.14 -9.40 -10.96
CA ARG A 183 17.26 -10.34 -10.73
C ARG A 183 17.59 -11.14 -11.98
N GLU A 184 16.58 -11.59 -12.73
CA GLU A 184 16.79 -12.29 -14.00
C GLU A 184 17.33 -11.34 -15.08
N LEU A 185 16.86 -10.09 -15.16
CA LEU A 185 17.43 -9.08 -16.07
C LEU A 185 18.90 -8.79 -15.75
N VAL A 186 19.25 -8.62 -14.49
CA VAL A 186 20.64 -8.47 -14.04
C VAL A 186 21.45 -9.70 -14.43
N ARG A 187 20.89 -10.91 -14.26
CA ARG A 187 21.55 -12.14 -14.68
C ARG A 187 21.82 -12.19 -16.18
N ILE A 188 20.83 -11.86 -17.01
CA ILE A 188 20.95 -11.84 -18.48
C ILE A 188 21.98 -10.78 -18.91
N VAL A 189 21.93 -9.58 -18.32
CA VAL A 189 22.79 -8.47 -18.74
C VAL A 189 24.22 -8.60 -18.22
N ALA A 190 24.41 -9.11 -17.00
CA ALA A 190 25.71 -9.13 -16.34
C ALA A 190 26.44 -10.49 -16.40
N PHE A 191 25.73 -11.62 -16.51
CA PHE A 191 26.31 -12.95 -16.29
C PHE A 191 26.16 -13.96 -17.45
N ASP A 192 25.36 -13.71 -18.49
CA ASP A 192 25.23 -14.64 -19.62
C ASP A 192 26.54 -14.87 -20.41
N GLN A 193 27.58 -14.04 -20.18
CA GLN A 193 28.91 -14.20 -20.81
C GLN A 193 29.81 -15.26 -20.13
N VAL A 194 29.50 -15.70 -18.90
CA VAL A 194 30.44 -16.53 -18.10
C VAL A 194 30.17 -18.03 -18.24
N ARG A 195 29.06 -18.45 -18.86
CA ARG A 195 28.59 -19.86 -18.78
C ARG A 195 28.66 -20.69 -20.05
N ALA A 196 28.96 -20.14 -21.21
CA ALA A 196 28.98 -20.91 -22.45
C ALA A 196 30.42 -21.06 -22.98
N GLY A 197 30.97 -22.28 -22.88
CA GLY A 197 32.21 -22.68 -23.57
C GLY A 197 32.06 -22.81 -25.09
N GLY A 198 31.20 -22.00 -25.71
CA GLY A 198 30.92 -21.93 -27.14
C GLY A 198 30.27 -20.58 -27.46
N ASP A 199 30.62 -20.00 -28.62
CA ASP A 199 30.24 -18.67 -29.14
C ASP A 199 29.47 -17.77 -28.15
N ASP A 200 30.24 -16.92 -27.46
CA ASP A 200 29.75 -15.97 -26.45
C ASP A 200 28.59 -15.14 -27.01
N PRO A 201 27.37 -15.20 -26.42
CA PRO A 201 26.25 -14.43 -26.91
C PRO A 201 26.58 -12.94 -26.84
N SER A 202 26.43 -12.25 -27.98
CA SER A 202 26.76 -10.83 -28.06
C SER A 202 25.91 -10.02 -27.08
N LEU A 203 26.43 -8.87 -26.64
CA LEU A 203 25.69 -7.94 -25.78
C LEU A 203 24.29 -7.62 -26.32
N ASP A 204 24.17 -7.48 -27.63
CA ASP A 204 22.91 -7.15 -28.28
C ASP A 204 21.91 -8.32 -28.21
N GLN A 205 22.39 -9.57 -28.23
CA GLN A 205 21.54 -10.74 -27.97
C GLN A 205 21.04 -10.76 -26.51
N GLY A 206 21.92 -10.48 -25.54
CA GLY A 206 21.55 -10.38 -24.13
C GLY A 206 20.51 -9.28 -23.87
N LEU A 207 20.70 -8.09 -24.44
CA LEU A 207 19.73 -6.99 -24.35
C LEU A 207 18.41 -7.32 -25.03
N SER A 208 18.44 -7.98 -26.19
CA SER A 208 17.24 -8.42 -26.90
C SER A 208 16.45 -9.46 -26.10
N ARG A 209 17.16 -10.39 -25.44
CA ARG A 209 16.55 -11.38 -24.54
C ARG A 209 15.95 -10.71 -23.30
N ALA A 210 16.67 -9.80 -22.65
CA ALA A 210 16.17 -9.04 -21.50
C ALA A 210 14.92 -8.21 -21.89
N ARG A 211 14.95 -7.60 -23.08
CA ARG A 211 13.81 -6.90 -23.68
C ARG A 211 12.60 -7.82 -23.87
N ALA A 212 12.81 -9.03 -24.38
CA ALA A 212 11.74 -10.03 -24.53
C ALA A 212 11.16 -10.47 -23.17
N VAL A 213 11.99 -10.61 -22.14
CA VAL A 213 11.56 -10.97 -20.78
C VAL A 213 10.64 -9.89 -20.20
N VAL A 214 11.04 -8.61 -20.24
CA VAL A 214 10.16 -7.52 -19.77
C VAL A 214 8.91 -7.38 -20.62
N GLY A 215 8.99 -7.72 -21.91
CA GLY A 215 7.86 -7.67 -22.84
C GLY A 215 6.83 -8.77 -22.65
N THR A 216 7.15 -9.87 -21.99
CA THR A 216 6.24 -11.02 -21.87
C THR A 216 5.34 -10.85 -20.64
N PRO A 217 4.00 -10.73 -20.80
CA PRO A 217 3.11 -10.63 -19.65
C PRO A 217 3.10 -11.96 -18.88
N ALA A 218 2.76 -11.89 -17.60
CA ALA A 218 2.69 -13.08 -16.79
C ALA A 218 1.45 -13.93 -17.15
N PRO A 219 1.53 -15.27 -17.08
CA PRO A 219 0.40 -16.14 -17.45
C PRO A 219 -0.78 -15.90 -16.51
N VAL A 220 -1.97 -15.71 -17.09
CA VAL A 220 -3.22 -15.60 -16.34
C VAL A 220 -3.68 -17.00 -15.98
N GLU A 221 -3.88 -17.25 -14.69
CA GLU A 221 -4.24 -18.57 -14.16
C GLU A 221 -5.29 -18.44 -13.04
N PRO A 222 -6.17 -19.43 -12.86
CA PRO A 222 -7.05 -19.50 -11.70
C PRO A 222 -6.21 -19.47 -10.41
N THR A 223 -6.39 -18.43 -9.59
CA THR A 223 -5.63 -18.26 -8.35
C THR A 223 -6.54 -18.17 -7.15
N VAL A 224 -6.22 -18.96 -6.13
CA VAL A 224 -6.86 -18.94 -4.81
C VAL A 224 -5.80 -18.62 -3.77
N VAL A 225 -6.15 -17.80 -2.79
CA VAL A 225 -5.29 -17.49 -1.65
C VAL A 225 -5.99 -17.91 -0.37
N TRP A 226 -5.28 -18.67 0.45
CA TRP A 226 -5.64 -18.99 1.82
C TRP A 226 -4.87 -18.06 2.75
N LEU A 227 -5.58 -17.38 3.63
CA LEU A 227 -5.04 -16.44 4.60
C LEU A 227 -5.35 -16.95 6.00
N GLY A 228 -4.34 -17.02 6.85
CA GLY A 228 -4.45 -17.49 8.22
C GLY A 228 -4.26 -16.35 9.20
N TYR A 229 -5.28 -16.12 10.02
CA TYR A 229 -5.35 -15.01 10.97
C TYR A 229 -5.33 -15.50 12.41
N GLN A 230 -4.70 -14.72 13.28
CA GLN A 230 -4.87 -14.81 14.74
C GLN A 230 -6.11 -14.01 15.17
N GLY A 231 -6.85 -14.56 16.12
CA GLY A 231 -8.15 -14.07 16.57
C GLY A 231 -9.31 -14.96 16.07
N GLN A 232 -10.21 -15.29 16.98
CA GLN A 232 -11.30 -16.23 16.71
C GLN A 232 -12.49 -15.55 16.03
N LEU A 233 -12.92 -16.12 14.90
CA LEU A 233 -14.20 -15.82 14.27
C LEU A 233 -15.03 -17.10 14.25
N HIS A 234 -15.99 -17.23 15.18
CA HIS A 234 -16.81 -18.44 15.35
C HIS A 234 -17.93 -18.56 14.29
N ILE A 235 -17.59 -18.41 13.01
CA ILE A 235 -18.58 -18.45 11.92
C ILE A 235 -17.95 -19.15 10.71
N HIS A 236 -18.64 -20.17 10.20
CA HIS A 236 -18.45 -20.59 8.82
C HIS A 236 -19.29 -19.68 7.92
N LEU A 237 -18.64 -18.73 7.27
CA LEU A 237 -19.30 -17.74 6.42
C LEU A 237 -18.76 -17.88 5.00
N THR A 238 -19.65 -17.98 4.01
CA THR A 238 -19.27 -17.84 2.60
C THR A 238 -20.00 -16.66 2.00
N ALA A 239 -19.24 -15.73 1.44
CA ALA A 239 -19.71 -14.53 0.77
C ALA A 239 -19.11 -14.47 -0.65
N GLY A 240 -19.82 -15.08 -1.61
CA GLY A 240 -19.37 -15.17 -2.99
C GLY A 240 -18.06 -15.93 -3.14
N ARG A 241 -16.97 -15.20 -3.39
CA ARG A 241 -15.61 -15.73 -3.61
C ARG A 241 -14.75 -15.80 -2.33
N VAL A 242 -15.29 -15.37 -1.19
CA VAL A 242 -14.58 -15.36 0.09
C VAL A 242 -15.26 -16.31 1.05
N SER A 243 -14.50 -17.22 1.67
CA SER A 243 -14.99 -18.19 2.64
C SER A 243 -14.16 -18.16 3.92
N PHE A 244 -14.82 -18.05 5.06
CA PHE A 244 -14.24 -18.06 6.39
C PHE A 244 -14.45 -19.44 7.04
N TYR A 245 -13.40 -19.93 7.69
CA TYR A 245 -13.38 -21.19 8.40
C TYR A 245 -12.71 -21.00 9.76
N SER A 246 -13.17 -21.75 10.75
CA SER A 246 -12.38 -21.95 11.96
C SER A 246 -11.18 -22.82 11.62
N ALA A 247 -9.97 -22.36 11.92
CA ALA A 247 -8.75 -23.12 11.65
C ALA A 247 -8.75 -24.45 12.44
N ASN A 248 -9.15 -24.40 13.71
CA ASN A 248 -9.23 -25.56 14.61
C ASN A 248 -10.22 -26.65 14.13
N TRP A 249 -11.09 -26.32 13.17
CA TRP A 249 -11.97 -27.30 12.53
C TRP A 249 -11.48 -27.67 11.13
N ALA A 250 -11.14 -26.70 10.28
CA ALA A 250 -10.81 -26.96 8.88
C ALA A 250 -9.46 -27.67 8.71
N VAL A 251 -8.43 -27.30 9.49
CA VAL A 251 -7.08 -27.87 9.37
C VAL A 251 -7.06 -29.37 9.72
N PRO A 252 -7.64 -29.84 10.85
CA PRO A 252 -7.72 -31.27 11.13
C PRO A 252 -8.55 -32.03 10.10
N ASN A 253 -9.66 -31.44 9.62
CA ASN A 253 -10.53 -32.09 8.62
C ASN A 253 -9.94 -32.11 7.21
N ALA A 254 -8.96 -31.25 6.91
CA ALA A 254 -8.23 -31.28 5.64
C ALA A 254 -7.26 -32.46 5.56
N ARG A 255 -6.86 -33.05 6.68
CA ARG A 255 -5.99 -34.23 6.71
C ARG A 255 -6.75 -35.51 6.33
N ASP A 256 -6.01 -36.59 6.13
CA ASP A 256 -6.56 -37.92 5.90
C ASP A 256 -7.49 -38.37 7.02
N GLY A 257 -8.65 -38.92 6.65
CA GLY A 257 -9.68 -39.36 7.58
C GLY A 257 -10.55 -38.25 8.18
N GLY A 258 -10.33 -36.99 7.81
CA GLY A 258 -11.16 -35.84 8.18
C GLY A 258 -12.53 -35.81 7.49
N GLN A 259 -13.43 -34.95 8.00
CA GLN A 259 -14.73 -34.69 7.38
C GLN A 259 -14.57 -33.88 6.08
N ASP A 260 -15.45 -34.12 5.11
CA ASP A 260 -15.44 -33.37 3.86
C ASP A 260 -16.04 -31.97 4.04
N PHE A 261 -15.50 -30.99 3.31
CA PHE A 261 -15.99 -29.60 3.31
C PHE A 261 -15.58 -28.86 2.02
N PRO A 262 -16.26 -27.74 1.68
CA PRO A 262 -15.92 -26.99 0.48
C PRO A 262 -14.45 -26.57 0.48
N HIS A 263 -13.76 -26.84 -0.63
CA HIS A 263 -12.34 -26.52 -0.81
C HIS A 263 -11.35 -27.33 0.06
N ARG A 264 -11.80 -28.46 0.62
CA ARG A 264 -10.93 -29.39 1.37
C ARG A 264 -9.66 -29.74 0.59
N ALA A 265 -9.79 -30.19 -0.65
CA ALA A 265 -8.66 -30.61 -1.48
C ALA A 265 -7.59 -29.51 -1.67
N GLU A 266 -8.00 -28.24 -1.78
CA GLU A 266 -7.07 -27.11 -1.89
C GLU A 266 -6.27 -26.92 -0.58
N LEU A 267 -6.96 -26.96 0.56
CA LEU A 267 -6.33 -26.82 1.87
C LEU A 267 -5.45 -28.03 2.23
N THR A 268 -5.88 -29.24 1.86
CA THR A 268 -5.10 -30.48 2.01
C THR A 268 -3.75 -30.34 1.28
N ALA A 269 -3.77 -29.96 0.00
CA ALA A 269 -2.55 -29.81 -0.79
C ALA A 269 -1.59 -28.77 -0.18
N LEU A 270 -2.11 -27.68 0.39
CA LEU A 270 -1.28 -26.67 1.06
C LEU A 270 -0.61 -27.19 2.34
N ILE A 271 -1.35 -27.89 3.20
CA ILE A 271 -0.86 -28.38 4.50
C ILE A 271 0.08 -29.59 4.33
N GLU A 272 -0.17 -30.45 3.35
CA GLU A 272 0.68 -31.63 3.10
C GLU A 272 2.04 -31.25 2.54
N GLU A 273 2.06 -30.29 1.60
CA GLU A 273 3.32 -29.85 1.01
C GLU A 273 4.10 -28.93 1.95
N ASN A 274 3.42 -28.20 2.85
CA ASN A 274 4.03 -27.17 3.68
C ASN A 274 3.44 -27.13 5.09
N PRO A 275 4.26 -26.98 6.14
CA PRO A 275 3.79 -26.92 7.53
C PRO A 275 3.22 -25.53 7.87
N ILE A 276 2.21 -25.08 7.12
CA ILE A 276 1.47 -23.83 7.39
C ILE A 276 0.12 -24.13 8.06
N PHE A 277 -0.47 -23.11 8.66
CA PHE A 277 -1.75 -23.12 9.36
C PHE A 277 -1.79 -24.13 10.51
N ARG A 278 -0.72 -24.22 11.30
CA ARG A 278 -0.68 -25.14 12.44
C ARG A 278 -1.72 -24.72 13.48
N VAL A 279 -2.52 -25.69 13.91
CA VAL A 279 -3.44 -25.56 15.02
C VAL A 279 -2.98 -26.45 16.17
N ALA A 280 -3.26 -26.03 17.40
CA ALA A 280 -2.96 -26.76 18.60
C ALA A 280 -3.69 -28.11 18.63
N ASP A 281 -2.96 -29.21 18.84
CA ASP A 281 -3.56 -30.54 19.03
C ASP A 281 -3.90 -30.78 20.50
N LEU A 282 -3.24 -30.07 21.43
CA LEU A 282 -3.41 -30.16 22.87
C LEU A 282 -3.72 -28.78 23.48
N ALA A 283 -4.33 -28.76 24.67
CA ALA A 283 -4.77 -27.51 25.32
C ALA A 283 -3.63 -26.58 25.77
N ASP A 284 -2.41 -27.10 25.88
CA ASP A 284 -1.19 -26.38 26.23
C ASP A 284 -0.36 -25.94 25.00
N GLU A 285 -0.78 -26.33 23.81
CA GLU A 285 -0.19 -25.87 22.55
C GLU A 285 -0.84 -24.56 22.08
N GLU A 286 -0.06 -23.69 21.45
CA GLU A 286 -0.54 -22.46 20.83
C GLU A 286 -0.78 -22.72 19.33
N SER A 287 -1.93 -22.28 18.82
CA SER A 287 -2.22 -22.30 17.38
C SER A 287 -1.51 -21.13 16.71
N ASP A 288 -0.91 -21.38 15.54
CA ASP A 288 -0.35 -20.30 14.72
C ASP A 288 -1.46 -19.39 14.16
N VAL A 289 -2.64 -19.98 13.92
CA VAL A 289 -3.81 -19.32 13.34
C VAL A 289 -5.11 -19.84 13.98
N ASP A 290 -6.07 -18.95 14.16
CA ASP A 290 -7.41 -19.25 14.70
C ASP A 290 -8.48 -19.29 13.60
N THR A 291 -8.30 -18.46 12.57
CA THR A 291 -9.26 -18.25 11.48
C THR A 291 -8.57 -18.42 10.14
N LEU A 292 -9.17 -19.20 9.25
CA LEU A 292 -8.75 -19.32 7.85
C LEU A 292 -9.73 -18.59 6.95
N VAL A 293 -9.20 -17.86 5.98
CA VAL A 293 -9.99 -17.18 4.95
C VAL A 293 -9.49 -17.60 3.58
N ARG A 294 -10.35 -18.25 2.81
CA ARG A 294 -10.13 -18.54 1.39
C ARG A 294 -10.64 -17.37 0.57
N VAL A 295 -9.81 -16.87 -0.34
CA VAL A 295 -10.17 -15.84 -1.33
C VAL A 295 -9.91 -16.38 -2.71
N ASP A 296 -10.99 -16.54 -3.49
CA ASP A 296 -10.92 -16.89 -4.90
C ASP A 296 -10.72 -15.62 -5.75
N LEU A 297 -9.54 -15.46 -6.35
CA LEU A 297 -9.24 -14.32 -7.21
C LEU A 297 -9.70 -14.56 -8.66
N GLY A 298 -10.18 -15.76 -8.98
CA GLY A 298 -10.47 -16.21 -10.34
C GLY A 298 -9.22 -16.24 -11.22
N ASP A 299 -9.41 -16.06 -12.52
CA ASP A 299 -8.32 -15.94 -13.48
C ASP A 299 -7.58 -14.61 -13.28
N THR A 300 -6.39 -14.69 -12.70
CA THR A 300 -5.55 -13.51 -12.43
C THR A 300 -4.11 -13.79 -12.80
N ALA A 301 -3.42 -12.75 -13.22
CA ALA A 301 -1.99 -12.83 -13.41
C ALA A 301 -1.28 -13.07 -12.06
N PRO A 302 -0.06 -13.62 -12.06
CA PRO A 302 0.71 -14.09 -10.91
C PRO A 302 1.21 -13.03 -9.94
N GLY A 303 0.70 -11.79 -9.96
CA GLY A 303 1.24 -10.59 -9.30
C GLY A 303 1.45 -10.71 -7.80
N ASP A 304 0.93 -9.79 -6.99
CA ASP A 304 0.87 -10.00 -5.53
C ASP A 304 -0.54 -10.47 -5.13
N PRO A 305 -0.89 -11.74 -5.38
CA PRO A 305 -2.22 -12.25 -5.07
C PRO A 305 -2.51 -12.21 -3.57
N VAL A 306 -1.46 -12.29 -2.74
CA VAL A 306 -1.58 -12.27 -1.28
C VAL A 306 -2.00 -10.90 -0.79
N ALA A 307 -1.31 -9.84 -1.23
CA ALA A 307 -1.70 -8.46 -0.90
C ALA A 307 -3.13 -8.18 -1.36
N ARG A 308 -3.48 -8.54 -2.60
CA ARG A 308 -4.84 -8.35 -3.13
C ARG A 308 -5.90 -9.11 -2.32
N ALA A 309 -5.63 -10.36 -1.94
CA ALA A 309 -6.54 -11.14 -1.11
C ALA A 309 -6.67 -10.54 0.30
N ALA A 310 -5.55 -10.08 0.88
CA ALA A 310 -5.53 -9.43 2.19
C ALA A 310 -6.35 -8.14 2.18
N ASP A 311 -6.24 -7.30 1.13
CA ASP A 311 -7.02 -6.06 0.99
C ASP A 311 -8.52 -6.32 0.89
N ILE A 312 -8.93 -7.38 0.16
CA ILE A 312 -10.34 -7.80 0.09
C ILE A 312 -10.84 -8.18 1.49
N VAL A 313 -10.08 -9.01 2.22
CA VAL A 313 -10.48 -9.44 3.56
C VAL A 313 -10.47 -8.27 4.55
N ASP A 314 -9.47 -7.39 4.48
CA ASP A 314 -9.36 -6.22 5.34
C ASP A 314 -10.52 -5.23 5.11
N THR A 315 -10.95 -5.07 3.86
CA THR A 315 -12.13 -4.28 3.52
C THR A 315 -13.39 -4.88 4.15
N ILE A 316 -13.58 -6.21 4.02
CA ILE A 316 -14.71 -6.92 4.63
C ILE A 316 -14.69 -6.74 6.15
N LEU A 317 -13.55 -7.02 6.79
CA LEU A 317 -13.39 -6.91 8.25
C LEU A 317 -13.60 -5.48 8.74
N THR A 318 -13.03 -4.48 8.06
CA THR A 318 -13.18 -3.06 8.41
C THR A 318 -14.65 -2.64 8.37
N VAL A 319 -15.37 -3.00 7.31
CA VAL A 319 -16.81 -2.72 7.19
C VAL A 319 -17.59 -3.44 8.30
N SER A 320 -17.33 -4.73 8.52
CA SER A 320 -18.01 -5.51 9.56
C SER A 320 -17.77 -4.95 10.96
N ILE A 321 -16.52 -4.64 11.32
CA ILE A 321 -16.15 -4.07 12.62
C ILE A 321 -16.78 -2.68 12.80
N HIS A 322 -16.82 -1.86 11.75
CA HIS A 322 -17.46 -0.55 11.81
C HIS A 322 -18.96 -0.64 12.16
N TYR A 323 -19.66 -1.62 11.58
CA TYR A 323 -21.11 -1.76 11.77
C TYR A 323 -21.51 -2.55 13.01
N ALA A 324 -20.75 -3.58 13.39
CA ALA A 324 -21.12 -4.52 14.45
C ALA A 324 -20.22 -4.44 15.69
N GLY A 325 -19.12 -3.68 15.63
CA GLY A 325 -18.02 -3.79 16.58
C GLY A 325 -17.19 -5.05 16.36
N GLY A 326 -16.11 -5.21 17.14
CA GLY A 326 -15.26 -6.40 17.10
C GLY A 326 -13.77 -6.08 17.26
N THR A 327 -12.96 -7.13 17.32
CA THR A 327 -11.49 -7.04 17.34
C THR A 327 -10.96 -7.33 15.94
N ARG A 328 -9.95 -6.56 15.52
CA ARG A 328 -9.29 -6.79 14.23
C ARG A 328 -8.49 -8.10 14.29
N LEU A 329 -8.64 -8.91 13.26
CA LEU A 329 -7.87 -10.14 13.08
C LEU A 329 -6.47 -9.80 12.56
N GLN A 330 -5.44 -10.45 13.07
CA GLN A 330 -4.06 -10.23 12.64
C GLN A 330 -3.66 -11.30 11.62
N LEU A 331 -3.37 -10.90 10.38
CA LEU A 331 -2.91 -11.82 9.35
C LEU A 331 -1.51 -12.34 9.70
N ALA A 332 -1.39 -13.64 9.91
CA ALA A 332 -0.16 -14.29 10.36
C ALA A 332 0.49 -15.14 9.25
N GLN A 333 -0.31 -15.84 8.44
CA GLN A 333 0.18 -16.81 7.47
C GLN A 333 -0.61 -16.75 6.16
N TYR A 334 -0.03 -17.24 5.08
CA TYR A 334 -0.74 -17.40 3.81
C TYR A 334 -0.25 -18.62 3.02
N GLY A 335 -1.11 -19.08 2.11
CA GLY A 335 -0.81 -20.07 1.08
C GLY A 335 -1.53 -19.70 -0.22
N VAL A 336 -0.89 -19.93 -1.36
CA VAL A 336 -1.42 -19.61 -2.69
C VAL A 336 -1.55 -20.91 -3.49
N VAL A 337 -2.70 -21.11 -4.10
CA VAL A 337 -3.00 -22.21 -5.02
C VAL A 337 -3.23 -21.62 -6.41
N ARG A 338 -2.52 -22.12 -7.42
CA ARG A 338 -2.64 -21.71 -8.82
C ARG A 338 -2.97 -22.91 -9.68
N SER A 339 -4.03 -22.81 -10.48
CA SER A 339 -4.49 -23.89 -11.35
C SER A 339 -4.66 -25.22 -10.59
N GLY A 340 -5.14 -25.15 -9.34
CA GLY A 340 -5.32 -26.29 -8.44
C GLY A 340 -4.04 -26.85 -7.83
N ARG A 341 -2.88 -26.21 -8.05
CA ARG A 341 -1.59 -26.63 -7.49
C ARG A 341 -1.11 -25.64 -6.43
N PRO A 342 -0.64 -26.10 -5.26
CA PRO A 342 -0.01 -25.23 -4.28
C PRO A 342 1.24 -24.56 -4.89
N GLY A 343 1.44 -23.29 -4.54
CA GLY A 343 2.50 -22.43 -5.05
C GLY A 343 3.28 -21.79 -3.92
N ALA A 344 3.05 -20.49 -3.70
CA ALA A 344 3.75 -19.71 -2.66
C ALA A 344 3.06 -19.82 -1.29
N PHE A 345 3.83 -19.78 -0.21
CA PHE A 345 3.33 -19.72 1.16
C PHE A 345 4.33 -18.97 2.04
N GLY A 346 3.88 -18.49 3.20
CA GLY A 346 4.78 -17.84 4.14
C GLY A 346 4.08 -17.17 5.32
N LEU A 347 4.90 -16.54 6.17
CA LEU A 347 4.44 -15.66 7.23
C LEU A 347 4.11 -14.29 6.63
N TYR A 348 2.96 -13.73 6.97
CA TYR A 348 2.57 -12.38 6.58
C TYR A 348 3.07 -11.37 7.61
N GLY A 349 3.47 -10.17 7.16
CA GLY A 349 3.85 -9.07 8.04
C GLY A 349 5.32 -9.02 8.51
N ALA A 350 6.01 -10.16 8.70
CA ALA A 350 7.41 -10.14 9.17
C ALA A 350 8.35 -9.38 8.21
N GLY A 351 8.17 -9.58 6.90
CA GLY A 351 8.93 -8.84 5.87
C GLY A 351 8.39 -7.43 5.61
N ILE A 352 7.06 -7.25 5.58
CA ILE A 352 6.44 -5.96 5.25
C ILE A 352 6.69 -4.92 6.34
N THR A 353 6.57 -5.30 7.62
CA THR A 353 6.87 -4.39 8.73
C THR A 353 8.36 -4.07 8.79
N ALA A 354 9.24 -5.05 8.57
CA ALA A 354 10.68 -4.81 8.51
C ALA A 354 11.05 -3.88 7.34
N ASP A 355 10.55 -4.14 6.14
CA ASP A 355 10.76 -3.33 4.94
C ASP A 355 10.19 -1.92 5.11
N ALA A 356 8.96 -1.79 5.64
CA ALA A 356 8.33 -0.49 5.89
C ALA A 356 9.05 0.31 6.99
N VAL A 357 9.50 -0.34 8.07
CA VAL A 357 10.32 0.29 9.11
C VAL A 357 11.69 0.66 8.56
N GLN A 358 12.30 -0.16 7.71
CA GLN A 358 13.57 0.17 7.07
C GLN A 358 13.43 1.34 6.08
N GLN A 359 12.36 1.35 5.28
CA GLN A 359 12.12 2.33 4.22
C GLN A 359 11.60 3.66 4.76
N HIS A 360 10.66 3.63 5.72
CA HIS A 360 9.98 4.81 6.24
C HIS A 360 10.41 5.18 7.65
N GLY A 361 11.03 4.28 8.41
CA GLY A 361 11.49 4.53 9.78
C GLY A 361 12.40 5.75 9.91
N PRO A 362 13.40 5.96 9.03
CA PRO A 362 14.22 7.17 9.07
C PRO A 362 13.42 8.46 8.85
N ARG A 363 12.44 8.45 7.93
CA ARG A 363 11.57 9.61 7.66
C ARG A 363 10.59 9.88 8.80
N ILE A 364 10.05 8.82 9.41
CA ILE A 364 9.19 8.91 10.59
C ILE A 364 10.00 9.41 11.79
N ALA A 365 11.21 8.88 12.02
CA ALA A 365 12.10 9.31 13.10
C ALA A 365 12.53 10.78 12.93
N ASP A 366 12.88 11.20 11.71
CA ASP A 366 13.17 12.60 11.40
C ASP A 366 11.95 13.50 11.61
N ALA A 367 10.75 13.06 11.21
CA ALA A 367 9.52 13.80 11.46
C ALA A 367 9.21 13.92 12.96
N LEU A 368 9.39 12.84 13.72
CA LEU A 368 9.23 12.80 15.18
C LEU A 368 10.26 13.67 15.90
N ALA A 369 11.50 13.74 15.40
CA ALA A 369 12.57 14.55 15.98
C ALA A 369 12.39 16.06 15.71
N ARG A 370 11.68 16.42 14.64
CA ARG A 370 11.54 17.81 14.18
C ARG A 370 10.25 18.51 14.65
N ALA A 371 9.21 17.81 15.09
CA ALA A 371 7.95 18.43 15.53
C ALA A 371 7.10 17.55 16.47
N GLU A 372 6.31 18.19 17.34
CA GLU A 372 5.14 17.55 17.99
C GLU A 372 4.26 16.95 16.88
N LEU A 373 4.07 15.63 16.90
CA LEU A 373 3.22 14.89 15.97
C LEU A 373 1.96 15.68 15.63
N PRO A 374 1.64 15.92 14.34
CA PRO A 374 0.37 16.51 13.98
C PRO A 374 -0.73 15.73 14.71
N ARG A 375 -1.59 16.44 15.46
CA ARG A 375 -2.59 15.81 16.34
C ARG A 375 -3.43 14.75 15.62
N PHE A 376 -3.61 14.86 14.30
CA PHE A 376 -4.30 13.87 13.49
C PHE A 376 -3.52 12.55 13.34
N LEU A 377 -2.19 12.55 13.26
CA LEU A 377 -1.37 11.33 13.17
C LEU A 377 -1.25 10.65 14.53
N ALA A 378 -1.06 11.44 15.60
CA ALA A 378 -1.12 10.92 16.96
C ALA A 378 -2.52 10.36 17.28
N ALA A 379 -3.59 11.03 16.85
CA ALA A 379 -4.96 10.54 16.98
C ALA A 379 -5.21 9.31 16.09
N ALA A 380 -4.71 9.26 14.86
CA ALA A 380 -4.85 8.10 13.98
C ALA A 380 -4.11 6.88 14.53
N ILE A 381 -2.87 7.06 15.02
CA ILE A 381 -2.12 6.02 15.72
C ILE A 381 -2.85 5.63 17.01
N THR A 382 -3.33 6.57 17.82
CA THR A 382 -4.07 6.24 19.06
C THR A 382 -5.38 5.51 18.76
N VAL A 383 -6.14 5.93 17.74
CA VAL A 383 -7.37 5.27 17.28
C VAL A 383 -7.06 3.87 16.78
N GLN A 384 -6.00 3.69 15.99
CA GLN A 384 -5.53 2.40 15.51
C GLN A 384 -5.09 1.50 16.68
N THR A 385 -4.24 2.00 17.58
CA THR A 385 -3.76 1.25 18.76
C THR A 385 -4.90 0.91 19.74
N THR A 386 -5.93 1.77 19.83
CA THR A 386 -7.11 1.54 20.68
C THR A 386 -8.10 0.60 20.01
N ALA A 387 -8.19 0.61 18.68
CA ALA A 387 -8.93 -0.38 17.90
C ALA A 387 -8.26 -1.76 17.94
N ASP A 388 -6.92 -1.79 17.97
CA ASP A 388 -6.12 -3.01 18.06
C ASP A 388 -6.11 -3.59 19.51
N HIS A 389 -6.33 -2.74 20.52
CA HIS A 389 -6.31 -3.11 21.94
C HIS A 389 -7.41 -2.43 22.78
N PRO A 390 -8.71 -2.72 22.53
CA PRO A 390 -9.82 -2.00 23.17
C PRO A 390 -9.87 -2.15 24.70
N PHE A 391 -9.28 -3.22 25.26
CA PHE A 391 -9.31 -3.52 26.69
C PHE A 391 -8.12 -2.97 27.50
N TYR A 392 -7.08 -2.42 26.86
CA TYR A 392 -5.93 -1.86 27.58
C TYR A 392 -6.21 -0.47 28.19
N ALA A 393 -7.08 0.33 27.58
CA ALA A 393 -7.47 1.62 28.12
C ALA A 393 -8.35 1.49 29.37
N VAL A 394 -9.27 0.50 29.38
CA VAL A 394 -10.21 0.25 30.49
C VAL A 394 -9.46 -0.23 31.74
N HIS A 395 -8.42 -1.06 31.59
CA HIS A 395 -7.61 -1.50 32.74
C HIS A 395 -6.73 -0.39 33.34
N ARG A 396 -6.33 0.62 32.55
CA ARG A 396 -5.54 1.74 33.06
C ARG A 396 -6.37 2.72 33.87
N GLU A 397 -7.66 2.87 33.55
CA GLU A 397 -8.60 3.68 34.34
C GLU A 397 -9.18 2.92 35.54
N ALA A 398 -9.36 1.59 35.45
CA ALA A 398 -9.83 0.77 36.57
C ALA A 398 -8.74 0.51 37.63
N GLY A 399 -7.44 0.55 37.27
CA GLY A 399 -6.32 0.26 38.18
C GLY A 399 -5.94 1.38 39.15
N PHE A 400 -6.54 2.57 39.07
CA PHE A 400 -6.24 3.71 39.96
C PHE A 400 -7.27 3.92 41.08
N ALA A 401 -8.32 3.10 41.16
CA ALA A 401 -9.44 3.33 42.07
C ALA A 401 -9.45 2.46 43.35
N ASP A 402 -8.57 1.47 43.51
CA ASP A 402 -8.73 0.47 44.59
C ASP A 402 -7.59 0.37 45.62
N ASP A 403 -6.70 1.37 45.72
CA ASP A 403 -5.61 1.35 46.71
C ASP A 403 -5.63 2.53 47.69
N GLN A 404 -6.80 2.83 48.27
CA GLN A 404 -6.90 3.70 49.45
C GLN A 404 -7.94 3.24 50.47
N ARG A 405 -7.71 2.09 51.13
CA ARG A 405 -8.23 1.86 52.49
C ARG A 405 -7.32 0.93 53.30
N ARG A 406 -6.46 1.50 54.16
CA ARG A 406 -6.32 1.16 55.61
C ARG A 406 -5.24 2.02 56.32
N PRO A 407 -5.29 2.13 57.66
CA PRO A 407 -5.14 3.41 58.35
C PRO A 407 -3.80 3.63 59.06
N ALA A 408 -3.67 4.88 59.52
CA ALA A 408 -2.56 5.52 60.19
C ALA A 408 -1.98 4.79 61.42
N GLN A 409 -0.65 4.81 61.50
CA GLN A 409 0.09 5.04 62.75
C GLN A 409 1.24 6.04 62.48
N GLN A 410 1.27 7.12 63.25
CA GLN A 410 2.38 8.05 63.49
C GLN A 410 2.85 7.86 64.96
N PRO A 411 3.92 8.50 65.48
CA PRO A 411 4.88 9.47 64.91
C PRO A 411 6.36 9.06 65.20
N VAL A 412 7.42 9.77 64.79
CA VAL A 412 8.07 10.93 65.45
C VAL A 412 9.32 11.29 64.63
N GLY A 413 9.69 12.58 64.53
CA GLY A 413 11.11 12.95 64.34
C GLY A 413 11.39 14.13 63.43
N THR A 414 11.51 15.31 64.03
CA THR A 414 11.92 16.62 63.48
C THR A 414 13.29 16.61 62.78
N CYS A 415 13.44 17.40 61.70
CA CYS A 415 14.54 18.37 61.58
C CYS A 415 14.26 19.48 60.55
N ARG A 416 14.86 20.63 60.82
CA ARG A 416 14.58 21.99 60.33
C ARG A 416 15.78 22.45 59.49
N MET A 417 15.57 23.27 58.45
CA MET A 417 16.34 24.52 58.17
C MET A 417 16.04 25.10 56.77
N GLN A 418 15.70 26.39 56.77
CA GLN A 418 16.12 27.51 55.89
C GLN A 418 16.36 27.22 54.39
N GLY A 419 15.76 27.91 53.42
CA GLY A 419 15.33 29.30 53.34
C GLY A 419 16.18 30.03 52.28
N VAL A 420 15.58 30.65 51.27
CA VAL A 420 16.02 31.90 50.61
C VAL A 420 14.90 32.41 49.70
N ARG A 421 14.52 33.67 49.93
CA ARG A 421 13.66 34.52 49.08
C ARG A 421 14.51 35.20 48.01
N LEU A 422 13.84 35.68 46.97
CA LEU A 422 13.97 36.98 46.25
C LEU A 422 13.56 36.72 44.78
N SER A 423 12.88 37.59 44.04
CA SER A 423 12.33 38.91 44.28
C SER A 423 11.40 39.28 43.11
N ARG A 424 10.50 40.24 43.38
CA ARG A 424 9.52 40.85 42.48
C ARG A 424 10.16 41.76 41.41
N ARG A 425 9.51 41.91 40.26
CA ARG A 425 9.16 43.19 39.56
C ARG A 425 8.03 42.89 38.54
N ARG A 426 6.77 43.35 38.69
CA ARG A 426 6.16 44.68 38.37
C ARG A 426 6.55 45.17 36.96
N ARG A 427 5.67 45.66 36.05
CA ARG A 427 4.28 46.19 35.98
C ARG A 427 3.94 46.29 34.45
N ARG A 428 2.77 45.85 33.94
CA ARG A 428 1.55 46.63 33.51
C ARG A 428 1.78 47.64 32.34
N PRO A 429 0.74 48.14 31.58
CA PRO A 429 -0.63 47.64 31.27
C PRO A 429 -1.27 48.08 29.89
N PHE A 430 -2.57 47.74 29.68
CA PHE A 430 -3.65 48.41 28.87
C PHE A 430 -3.58 48.35 27.32
N LEU A 431 -4.62 48.11 26.49
CA LEU A 431 -6.04 48.55 26.39
C LEU A 431 -6.97 47.44 25.78
N ARG A 432 -8.17 47.14 26.31
CA ARG A 432 -9.55 47.58 25.88
C ARG A 432 -9.79 47.60 24.35
N SER A 433 -10.56 46.69 23.73
CA SER A 433 -12.03 46.42 23.74
C SER A 433 -12.88 47.30 22.79
N ALA A 434 -13.37 46.69 21.71
CA ALA A 434 -14.64 46.93 21.00
C ALA A 434 -14.87 45.67 20.14
N GLY A 435 -16.00 44.97 20.07
CA GLY A 435 -17.40 45.34 20.18
C GLY A 435 -18.08 44.88 18.89
N VAL A 436 -18.59 43.65 18.82
CA VAL A 436 -19.40 43.16 17.68
C VAL A 436 -20.60 42.36 18.23
N PRO A 437 -21.83 42.63 17.78
CA PRO A 437 -23.05 42.11 18.38
C PRO A 437 -23.45 40.73 17.83
N ALA A 438 -24.17 39.99 18.68
CA ALA A 438 -24.76 38.68 18.40
C ALA A 438 -25.86 38.72 17.31
N PRO A 439 -26.02 37.67 16.50
CA PRO A 439 -27.13 37.56 15.57
C PRO A 439 -28.42 37.13 16.28
N ARG A 440 -29.48 37.91 16.05
CA ARG A 440 -30.87 37.59 16.39
C ARG A 440 -31.44 36.60 15.38
N SER A 441 -32.05 35.52 15.86
CA SER A 441 -32.99 34.68 15.11
C SER A 441 -34.25 35.45 14.72
N PRO A 442 -34.90 35.08 13.62
CA PRO A 442 -36.36 35.08 13.63
C PRO A 442 -37.01 33.82 13.01
N ARG A 443 -37.95 33.30 13.79
CA ARG A 443 -39.33 32.93 13.44
C ARG A 443 -39.58 31.93 12.31
N VAL A 444 -39.90 30.73 12.79
CA VAL A 444 -40.99 29.83 12.38
C VAL A 444 -42.08 30.51 11.51
N GLY A 445 -42.17 30.08 10.25
CA GLY A 445 -43.33 30.27 9.38
C GLY A 445 -43.97 28.93 9.05
N ARG A 446 -45.10 28.61 9.69
CA ARG A 446 -45.99 27.51 9.30
C ARG A 446 -46.58 27.81 7.91
N ARG A 447 -46.33 26.96 6.91
CA ARG A 447 -47.15 26.88 5.68
C ARG A 447 -47.94 25.58 5.69
N ARG A 448 -49.26 25.72 5.54
CA ARG A 448 -50.23 24.65 5.31
C ARG A 448 -50.03 24.11 3.89
N PHE A 449 -49.91 22.80 3.73
CA PHE A 449 -50.19 22.13 2.47
C PHE A 449 -51.69 21.94 2.34
N ARG A 450 -52.27 22.45 1.24
CA ARG A 450 -53.59 22.05 0.74
C ARG A 450 -53.39 20.86 -0.18
N SER A 451 -54.22 19.85 0.05
CA SER A 451 -54.56 18.79 -0.89
C SER A 451 -55.31 19.39 -2.09
N THR A 452 -54.92 18.96 -3.29
CA THR A 452 -55.82 18.77 -4.42
C THR A 452 -55.34 17.53 -5.17
N ALA A 453 -56.22 16.55 -5.21
CA ALA A 453 -56.17 15.42 -6.12
C ALA A 453 -56.56 15.87 -7.54
N GLU A 454 -55.89 15.31 -8.53
CA GLU A 454 -56.44 14.80 -9.78
C GLU A 454 -55.50 13.71 -10.30
#